data_AF-A0A7C5YRX0-F1
#
_entry.id   AF-A0A7C5YRX0-F1
#
_cell.length_a   1.000
_cell.length_b   1.000
_cell.length_c   1.000
_cell.angle_alpha   90.00
_cell.angle_beta   90.00
_cell.angle_gamma   90.00
#
_symmetry.space_group_name_H-M   'P 1'
#
loop_
_entity.id
_entity.type
_entity.pdbx_description
1 polymer ?
#
loop_
_entity_poly.entity_id
_entity_poly.type
_entity_poly.pdbx_seq_one_letter_code
_entity_poly.pdbx_strand_id
1 'polypeptide(L)'
;MSRIKRAKAKKANPFSARNQDYYRYLTEKGYVQASGARKEFKVKPIGIIHSSLKESAGSPLQPRMAEGVKATITIYKKFTRGLKDLKGFERVWLIYWFHRAGAPKLWVVPYMDNKSRGVFATRAPTRPNPIGISCVRLLSIKGSKLYVSDVDCLDDTPLLDIKPYVPKFDSFPVKRWGWLEKSFDKKAKADERFEAKAKTKKEV
;
A
#
# COMPACT_ATOMS: atom_id res chain seq x y z
N MET A 1 -16.12 -0.97 -64.70
CA MET A 1 -16.23 -0.09 -63.51
C MET A 1 -15.34 -0.67 -62.41
N SER A 2 -14.21 -0.03 -62.10
CA SER A 2 -13.31 -0.46 -61.02
C SER A 2 -13.73 0.22 -59.69
N ARG A 3 -13.69 -0.52 -58.58
CA ARG A 3 -13.87 0.03 -57.23
C ARG A 3 -12.70 -0.40 -56.35
N ILE A 4 -11.72 0.50 -56.23
CA ILE A 4 -10.62 0.41 -55.28
C ILE A 4 -11.19 0.65 -53.87
N LYS A 5 -11.24 -0.39 -53.03
CA LYS A 5 -11.49 -0.22 -51.59
C LYS A 5 -10.18 0.19 -50.91
N ARG A 6 -10.04 1.47 -50.57
CA ARG A 6 -8.97 1.98 -49.69
C ARG A 6 -9.15 1.39 -48.29
N ALA A 7 -8.25 0.51 -47.86
CA ALA A 7 -8.13 0.10 -46.47
C ALA A 7 -7.67 1.31 -45.63
N LYS A 8 -8.49 1.76 -44.68
CA LYS A 8 -8.06 2.76 -43.68
C LYS A 8 -7.04 2.10 -42.76
N ALA A 9 -5.79 2.55 -42.82
CA ALA A 9 -4.75 2.15 -41.86
C ALA A 9 -5.24 2.47 -40.43
N LYS A 10 -5.35 1.44 -39.57
CA LYS A 10 -5.57 1.64 -38.13
C LYS A 10 -4.38 2.44 -37.60
N LYS A 11 -4.59 3.71 -37.21
CA LYS A 11 -3.55 4.49 -36.51
C LYS A 11 -3.09 3.69 -35.30
N ALA A 12 -1.82 3.29 -35.29
CA ALA A 12 -1.22 2.58 -34.16
C ALA A 12 -1.42 3.41 -32.88
N ASN A 13 -1.85 2.76 -31.80
CA ASN A 13 -2.03 3.42 -30.51
C ASN A 13 -0.67 3.96 -30.04
N PRO A 14 -0.44 5.28 -29.96
CA PRO A 14 0.87 5.83 -29.59
C PRO A 14 1.30 5.46 -28.16
N PHE A 15 0.39 4.91 -27.35
CA PHE A 15 0.70 4.35 -26.04
C PHE A 15 1.30 2.94 -26.10
N SER A 16 1.08 2.14 -27.16
CA SER A 16 1.52 0.72 -27.17
C SER A 16 3.05 0.58 -27.29
N ALA A 17 3.68 1.29 -28.23
CA ALA A 17 5.13 1.27 -28.40
C ALA A 17 5.85 1.84 -27.16
N ARG A 18 5.37 2.98 -26.65
CA ARG A 18 5.89 3.62 -25.42
C ARG A 18 5.66 2.79 -24.14
N ASN A 19 4.73 1.85 -24.16
CA ASN A 19 4.51 0.93 -23.05
C ASN A 19 5.46 -0.27 -23.14
N GLN A 20 5.77 -0.77 -24.35
CA GLN A 20 6.74 -1.87 -24.52
C GLN A 20 8.15 -1.49 -24.03
N ASP A 21 8.63 -0.29 -24.37
CA ASP A 21 9.92 0.22 -23.88
C ASP A 21 9.92 0.38 -22.35
N TYR A 22 8.78 0.79 -21.80
CA TYR A 22 8.59 0.94 -20.35
C TYR A 22 8.60 -0.43 -19.64
N TYR A 23 7.91 -1.44 -20.18
CA TYR A 23 7.95 -2.80 -19.65
C TYR A 23 9.35 -3.41 -19.71
N ARG A 24 10.11 -3.18 -20.79
CA ARG A 24 11.50 -3.60 -20.91
C ARG A 24 12.36 -2.96 -19.80
N TYR A 25 12.26 -1.64 -19.64
CA TYR A 25 12.95 -0.91 -18.56
C TYR A 25 12.59 -1.44 -17.16
N LEU A 26 11.31 -1.70 -16.89
CA LEU A 26 10.89 -2.27 -15.61
C LEU A 26 11.44 -3.68 -15.39
N THR A 27 11.53 -4.49 -16.44
CA THR A 27 12.12 -5.84 -16.39
C THR A 27 13.62 -5.77 -16.09
N GLU A 28 14.39 -4.93 -16.81
CA GLU A 28 15.82 -4.70 -16.58
C GLU A 28 16.12 -4.19 -15.17
N LYS A 29 15.24 -3.35 -14.62
CA LYS A 29 15.34 -2.85 -13.25
C LYS A 29 14.73 -3.79 -12.21
N GLY A 30 14.28 -4.99 -12.59
CA GLY A 30 13.77 -6.02 -11.67
C GLY A 30 12.44 -5.68 -11.00
N TYR A 31 11.65 -4.78 -11.58
CA TYR A 31 10.27 -4.47 -11.16
C TYR A 31 9.24 -5.45 -11.75
N VAL A 32 9.56 -6.07 -12.89
CA VAL A 32 8.79 -7.15 -13.50
C VAL A 32 9.69 -8.37 -13.55
N GLN A 33 9.24 -9.50 -13.01
CA GLN A 33 9.99 -10.75 -13.01
C GLN A 33 9.32 -11.74 -13.97
N ALA A 34 10.11 -12.38 -14.84
CA ALA A 34 9.63 -13.37 -15.81
C ALA A 34 8.90 -14.53 -15.11
N SER A 35 7.83 -15.02 -15.73
CA SER A 35 6.96 -16.07 -15.20
C SER A 35 7.70 -17.40 -15.01
N GLY A 36 7.76 -17.85 -13.76
CA GLY A 36 8.24 -19.16 -13.31
C GLY A 36 8.01 -19.27 -11.80
N ALA A 37 7.76 -20.47 -11.28
CA ALA A 37 7.55 -20.69 -9.85
C ALA A 37 8.86 -20.39 -9.07
N ARG A 38 8.97 -19.17 -8.53
CA ARG A 38 10.09 -18.75 -7.70
C ARG A 38 9.76 -18.96 -6.23
N LYS A 39 10.76 -19.41 -5.46
CA LYS A 39 10.67 -19.56 -3.99
C LYS A 39 10.69 -18.21 -3.26
N GLU A 40 11.18 -17.14 -3.89
CA GLU A 40 11.34 -15.80 -3.30
C GLU A 40 11.08 -14.68 -4.32
N PHE A 41 10.69 -13.51 -3.81
CA PHE A 41 10.40 -12.31 -4.61
C PHE A 41 11.11 -11.08 -4.05
N LYS A 42 11.55 -10.18 -4.94
CA LYS A 42 12.08 -8.86 -4.57
C LYS A 42 11.04 -7.81 -4.92
N VAL A 43 10.64 -7.01 -3.95
CA VAL A 43 9.69 -5.89 -4.15
C VAL A 43 10.46 -4.58 -4.05
N LYS A 44 10.11 -3.63 -4.92
CA LYS A 44 10.72 -2.30 -4.94
C LYS A 44 9.65 -1.24 -4.78
N PRO A 45 9.84 -0.24 -3.91
CA PRO A 45 8.88 0.84 -3.74
C PRO A 45 8.63 1.61 -5.05
N ILE A 46 7.40 2.09 -5.20
CA ILE A 46 6.96 2.98 -6.29
C ILE A 46 6.90 4.45 -5.86
N GLY A 47 6.99 4.71 -4.57
CA GLY A 47 6.95 6.03 -3.97
C GLY A 47 7.12 5.98 -2.46
N ILE A 48 6.96 7.14 -1.82
CA ILE A 48 7.03 7.31 -0.36
C ILE A 48 5.74 7.99 0.12
N ILE A 49 5.22 7.55 1.25
CA ILE A 49 4.09 8.17 1.96
C ILE A 49 4.66 9.11 3.02
N HIS A 50 4.34 10.39 2.93
CA HIS A 50 4.72 11.41 3.92
C HIS A 50 3.51 11.81 4.75
N SER A 51 3.49 11.44 6.03
CA SER A 51 2.38 11.70 6.95
C SER A 51 2.84 12.53 8.15
N SER A 52 1.88 13.03 8.93
CA SER A 52 2.18 13.67 10.21
C SER A 52 2.52 12.68 11.32
N LEU A 53 2.37 11.36 11.07
CA LEU A 53 2.57 10.32 12.07
C LEU A 53 4.06 9.94 12.13
N LYS A 54 4.83 10.62 12.97
CA LYS A 54 6.28 10.36 13.09
C LYS A 54 6.60 9.15 13.95
N GLU A 55 5.74 8.79 14.91
CA GLU A 55 5.95 7.69 15.85
C GLU A 55 4.76 6.73 15.87
N SER A 56 5.00 5.44 16.14
CA SER A 56 3.90 4.48 16.30
C SER A 56 3.04 4.79 17.51
N ALA A 57 3.63 5.24 18.61
CA ALA A 57 2.91 5.57 19.83
C ALA A 57 1.84 6.63 19.55
N GLY A 58 0.58 6.30 19.89
CA GLY A 58 -0.56 7.19 19.70
C GLY A 58 -1.13 7.23 18.28
N SER A 59 -0.48 6.59 17.29
CA SER A 59 -0.98 6.53 15.91
C SER A 59 -2.30 5.74 15.81
N PRO A 60 -3.18 6.10 14.85
CA PRO A 60 -4.39 5.34 14.56
C PRO A 60 -4.07 3.88 14.20
N LEU A 61 -4.92 2.94 14.65
CA LEU A 61 -4.68 1.52 14.37
C LEU A 61 -5.07 1.08 12.96
N GLN A 62 -6.02 1.79 12.34
CA GLN A 62 -6.62 1.47 11.04
C GLN A 62 -7.12 2.76 10.38
N PRO A 63 -7.33 2.79 9.04
CA PRO A 63 -7.76 4.00 8.33
C PRO A 63 -9.09 4.56 8.82
N ARG A 64 -10.02 3.67 9.19
CA ARG A 64 -11.33 4.04 9.77
C ARG A 64 -11.21 4.79 11.10
N MET A 65 -10.09 4.64 11.81
CA MET A 65 -9.80 5.35 13.07
C MET A 65 -8.90 6.57 12.84
N ALA A 66 -8.53 6.86 11.60
CA ALA A 66 -7.59 7.90 11.21
C ALA A 66 -8.27 9.09 10.51
N GLU A 67 -9.58 9.28 10.74
CA GLU A 67 -10.37 10.28 10.03
C GLU A 67 -9.69 11.66 10.06
N GLY A 68 -9.49 12.24 8.88
CA GLY A 68 -8.89 13.56 8.75
C GLY A 68 -7.35 13.61 8.85
N VAL A 69 -6.67 12.52 9.20
CA VAL A 69 -5.20 12.46 9.18
C VAL A 69 -4.72 12.53 7.73
N LYS A 70 -4.05 13.62 7.37
CA LYS A 70 -3.60 13.91 6.00
C LYS A 70 -2.20 13.37 5.74
N ALA A 71 -1.96 12.96 4.50
CA ALA A 71 -0.64 12.62 4.01
C ALA A 71 -0.45 13.08 2.56
N THR A 72 0.81 13.20 2.15
CA THR A 72 1.21 13.37 0.75
C THR A 72 1.99 12.15 0.31
N ILE A 73 1.61 11.56 -0.82
CA ILE A 73 2.34 10.43 -1.41
C ILE A 73 3.15 10.95 -2.59
N THR A 74 4.46 10.78 -2.54
CA THR A 74 5.35 11.13 -3.65
C THR A 74 5.65 9.88 -4.48
N ILE A 75 5.12 9.81 -5.70
CA ILE A 75 5.41 8.74 -6.65
C ILE A 75 6.72 9.02 -7.36
N TYR A 76 7.57 8.00 -7.50
CA TYR A 76 8.82 8.15 -8.23
C TYR A 76 8.54 8.47 -9.70
N LYS A 77 9.33 9.38 -10.28
CA LYS A 77 9.13 9.95 -11.63
C LYS A 77 8.80 8.92 -12.71
N LYS A 78 9.43 7.75 -12.66
CA LYS A 78 9.22 6.65 -13.62
C LYS A 78 7.84 6.00 -13.53
N PHE A 79 7.13 6.11 -12.42
CA PHE A 79 5.79 5.53 -12.21
C PHE A 79 4.65 6.54 -12.38
N THR A 80 4.96 7.83 -12.50
CA THR A 80 3.96 8.91 -12.57
C THR A 80 2.92 8.70 -13.67
N ARG A 81 3.30 8.12 -14.82
CA ARG A 81 2.35 7.82 -15.92
C ARG A 81 1.23 6.86 -15.49
N GLY A 82 1.46 6.01 -14.49
CA GLY A 82 0.47 5.09 -13.94
C GLY A 82 -0.65 5.77 -13.14
N LEU A 83 -0.52 7.05 -12.81
CA LEU A 83 -1.55 7.82 -12.10
C LEU A 83 -2.68 8.32 -12.99
N LYS A 84 -2.59 8.09 -14.31
CA LYS A 84 -3.62 8.49 -15.26
C LYS A 84 -4.98 7.93 -14.80
N ASP A 85 -6.01 8.78 -14.85
CA ASP A 85 -7.41 8.49 -14.51
C ASP A 85 -7.70 8.18 -13.01
N LEU A 86 -6.66 8.06 -12.17
CA LEU A 86 -6.82 7.77 -10.73
C LEU A 86 -7.63 8.86 -9.99
N LYS A 87 -7.62 10.11 -10.48
CA LYS A 87 -8.42 11.22 -9.92
C LYS A 87 -9.94 10.99 -9.97
N GLY A 88 -10.41 10.00 -10.74
CA GLY A 88 -11.82 9.64 -10.83
C GLY A 88 -12.34 8.84 -9.63
N PHE A 89 -11.47 8.43 -8.70
CA PHE A 89 -11.84 7.64 -7.53
C PHE A 89 -11.79 8.48 -6.26
N GLU A 90 -12.80 8.34 -5.38
CA GLU A 90 -12.81 9.00 -4.07
C GLU A 90 -11.86 8.31 -3.07
N ARG A 91 -11.68 6.99 -3.22
CA ARG A 91 -10.85 6.18 -2.33
C ARG A 91 -9.90 5.29 -3.12
N VAL A 92 -8.74 5.03 -2.53
CA VAL A 92 -7.73 4.12 -3.07
C VAL A 92 -7.20 3.22 -1.97
N TRP A 93 -6.85 1.99 -2.34
CA TRP A 93 -6.01 1.13 -1.55
C TRP A 93 -4.54 1.52 -1.72
N LEU A 94 -3.86 1.75 -0.61
CA LEU A 94 -2.41 1.80 -0.54
C LEU A 94 -1.91 0.46 -0.06
N ILE A 95 -0.93 -0.12 -0.76
CA ILE A 95 -0.16 -1.27 -0.30
C ILE A 95 1.25 -0.77 -0.04
N TYR A 96 1.74 -0.95 1.18
CA TYR A 96 2.99 -0.33 1.64
C TYR A 96 3.79 -1.26 2.53
N TRP A 97 5.03 -0.89 2.84
CA TRP A 97 5.94 -1.68 3.66
C TRP A 97 6.08 -1.05 5.05
N PHE A 98 5.83 -1.80 6.13
CA PHE A 98 6.09 -1.34 7.50
C PHE A 98 7.61 -1.32 7.75
N HIS A 99 8.27 -0.28 7.26
CA HIS A 99 9.72 -0.10 7.31
C HIS A 99 10.31 -0.04 8.73
N ARG A 100 9.49 0.27 9.74
CA ARG A 100 9.86 0.26 11.17
C ARG A 100 9.43 -1.01 11.91
N ALA A 101 8.79 -1.98 11.25
CA ALA A 101 8.39 -3.21 11.92
C ALA A 101 9.61 -3.98 12.44
N GLY A 102 9.53 -4.47 13.68
CA GLY A 102 10.52 -5.35 14.26
C GLY A 102 10.54 -6.74 13.62
N ALA A 103 11.34 -7.64 14.20
CA ALA A 103 11.46 -9.01 13.73
C ALA A 103 10.08 -9.70 13.62
N PRO A 104 9.85 -10.51 12.58
CA PRO A 104 8.58 -11.20 12.37
C PRO A 104 8.27 -12.12 13.56
N LYS A 105 7.00 -12.15 13.96
CA LYS A 105 6.50 -13.03 15.02
C LYS A 105 5.32 -13.85 14.51
N LEU A 106 5.23 -15.11 14.89
CA LEU A 106 4.08 -15.96 14.55
C LEU A 106 2.89 -15.75 15.50
N TRP A 107 3.13 -15.23 16.71
CA TRP A 107 2.10 -14.85 17.68
C TRP A 107 2.39 -13.49 18.30
N VAL A 108 1.34 -12.71 18.55
CA VAL A 108 1.40 -11.35 19.09
C VAL A 108 0.25 -11.08 20.03
N VAL A 109 0.40 -10.13 20.95
CA VAL A 109 -0.71 -9.52 21.68
C VAL A 109 -1.10 -8.23 20.94
N PRO A 110 -2.19 -8.23 20.15
CA PRO A 110 -2.57 -7.08 19.32
C PRO A 110 -3.05 -5.91 20.20
N TYR A 111 -3.05 -4.69 19.67
CA TYR A 111 -3.41 -3.49 20.44
C TYR A 111 -4.82 -3.54 21.06
N MET A 112 -5.75 -4.24 20.41
CA MET A 112 -7.16 -4.31 20.83
C MET A 112 -7.47 -5.52 21.71
N ASP A 113 -6.49 -6.37 22.05
CA ASP A 113 -6.71 -7.55 22.88
C ASP A 113 -5.60 -7.71 23.92
N ASN A 114 -5.84 -8.49 24.97
CA ASN A 114 -4.83 -8.84 25.97
C ASN A 114 -4.37 -10.31 25.84
N LYS A 115 -5.00 -11.09 24.95
CA LYS A 115 -4.62 -12.48 24.67
C LYS A 115 -3.67 -12.56 23.48
N SER A 116 -2.75 -13.51 23.52
CA SER A 116 -1.90 -13.85 22.38
C SER A 116 -2.73 -14.42 21.23
N ARG A 117 -2.47 -13.95 20.01
CA ARG A 117 -3.15 -14.33 18.77
C ARG A 117 -2.11 -14.67 17.71
N GLY A 118 -2.41 -15.63 16.83
CA GLY A 118 -1.58 -15.89 15.65
C GLY A 118 -1.53 -14.64 14.75
N VAL A 119 -0.35 -14.26 14.26
CA VAL A 119 -0.15 -12.98 13.55
C VAL A 119 -1.06 -12.81 12.33
N PHE A 120 -1.39 -13.91 11.64
CA PHE A 120 -2.29 -13.92 10.47
C PHE A 120 -3.77 -13.73 10.83
N ALA A 121 -4.14 -13.95 12.10
CA ALA A 121 -5.45 -13.60 12.64
C ALA A 121 -5.48 -12.17 13.21
N THR A 122 -4.45 -11.35 12.93
CA THR A 122 -4.34 -9.96 13.35
C THR A 122 -3.94 -9.06 12.18
N ARG A 123 -3.84 -7.76 12.44
CA ARG A 123 -3.29 -6.76 11.52
C ARG A 123 -1.96 -6.16 12.04
N ALA A 124 -1.26 -6.87 12.93
CA ALA A 124 0.01 -6.40 13.48
C ALA A 124 1.09 -6.28 12.38
N PRO A 125 2.04 -5.33 12.49
CA PRO A 125 3.01 -5.06 11.44
C PRO A 125 4.20 -6.04 11.40
N THR A 126 4.54 -6.72 12.52
CA THR A 126 5.67 -7.69 12.63
C THR A 126 5.35 -9.05 11.99
N ARG A 127 5.15 -9.07 10.66
CA ARG A 127 4.78 -10.24 9.86
C ARG A 127 5.99 -10.73 9.05
N PRO A 128 6.00 -11.99 8.57
CA PRO A 128 7.06 -12.51 7.70
C PRO A 128 7.34 -11.61 6.48
N ASN A 129 6.27 -11.06 5.89
CA ASN A 129 6.34 -9.96 4.94
C ASN A 129 5.55 -8.80 5.54
N PRO A 130 6.21 -7.74 6.05
CA PRO A 130 5.58 -6.63 6.76
C PRO A 130 4.85 -5.68 5.79
N ILE A 131 3.85 -6.20 5.09
CA ILE A 131 3.03 -5.47 4.13
C ILE A 131 1.79 -4.93 4.86
N GLY A 132 1.60 -3.61 4.77
CA GLY A 132 0.41 -2.90 5.21
C GLY A 132 -0.56 -2.64 4.06
N ILE A 133 -1.83 -2.45 4.41
CA ILE A 133 -2.89 -2.10 3.46
C ILE A 133 -3.89 -1.14 4.10
N SER A 134 -4.15 -0.02 3.42
CA SER A 134 -5.04 1.04 3.90
C SER A 134 -5.96 1.56 2.79
N CYS A 135 -7.26 1.63 3.08
CA CYS A 135 -8.23 2.32 2.23
C CYS A 135 -8.30 3.78 2.65
N VAL A 136 -7.71 4.66 1.86
CA VAL A 136 -7.56 6.09 2.16
C VAL A 136 -8.44 6.91 1.23
N ARG A 137 -8.76 8.15 1.65
CA ARG A 137 -9.49 9.10 0.81
C ARG A 137 -8.54 9.85 -0.10
N LEU A 138 -8.79 9.85 -1.39
CA LEU A 138 -8.05 10.61 -2.39
C LEU A 138 -8.63 12.02 -2.50
N LEU A 139 -7.85 13.03 -2.13
CA LEU A 139 -8.29 14.42 -2.15
C LEU A 139 -7.96 15.10 -3.48
N SER A 140 -6.73 14.91 -3.98
CA SER A 140 -6.30 15.44 -5.27
C SER A 140 -5.00 14.80 -5.75
N ILE A 141 -4.68 15.00 -7.03
CA ILE A 141 -3.41 14.59 -7.64
C ILE A 141 -2.79 15.81 -8.33
N LYS A 142 -1.52 16.09 -8.06
CA LYS A 142 -0.74 17.16 -8.73
C LYS A 142 0.62 16.60 -9.16
N GLY A 143 0.83 16.46 -10.47
CA GLY A 143 2.06 15.87 -11.02
C GLY A 143 2.27 14.44 -10.51
N SER A 144 3.36 14.20 -9.78
CA SER A 144 3.67 12.90 -9.16
C SER A 144 3.23 12.79 -7.69
N LYS A 145 2.46 13.76 -7.18
CA LYS A 145 2.00 13.79 -5.79
C LYS A 145 0.52 13.50 -5.68
N LEU A 146 0.14 12.61 -4.76
CA LEU A 146 -1.24 12.39 -4.35
C LEU A 146 -1.42 13.02 -2.97
N TYR A 147 -2.50 13.75 -2.78
CA TYR A 147 -2.92 14.26 -1.48
C TYR A 147 -4.05 13.38 -0.99
N VAL A 148 -3.89 12.82 0.21
CA VAL A 148 -4.82 11.83 0.78
C VAL A 148 -5.19 12.17 2.22
N SER A 149 -6.28 11.57 2.69
CA SER A 149 -6.71 11.61 4.09
C SER A 149 -7.10 10.22 4.58
N ASP A 150 -7.38 10.10 5.88
CA ASP A 150 -7.68 8.83 6.56
C ASP A 150 -6.46 7.88 6.60
N VAL A 151 -5.25 8.41 6.80
CA VAL A 151 -3.98 7.65 6.76
C VAL A 151 -3.54 7.20 8.16
N ASP A 152 -3.16 5.92 8.27
CA ASP A 152 -2.74 5.25 9.51
C ASP A 152 -1.28 4.74 9.48
N CYS A 153 -0.51 5.12 8.46
CA CYS A 153 0.89 4.73 8.34
C CYS A 153 1.84 5.88 8.69
N LEU A 154 3.00 5.49 9.22
CA LEU A 154 4.04 6.42 9.63
C LEU A 154 4.61 7.19 8.44
N ASP A 155 5.22 8.32 8.76
CA ASP A 155 5.98 9.09 7.79
C ASP A 155 7.13 8.26 7.19
N ASP A 156 7.55 8.65 5.99
CA ASP A 156 8.57 7.98 5.19
C ASP A 156 8.30 6.51 4.86
N THR A 157 7.04 6.09 4.99
CA THR A 157 6.62 4.72 4.68
C THR A 157 6.77 4.43 3.17
N PRO A 158 7.53 3.38 2.78
CA PRO A 158 7.65 2.98 1.39
C PRO A 158 6.34 2.45 0.82
N LEU A 159 5.86 3.05 -0.26
CA LEU A 159 4.69 2.62 -0.99
C LEU A 159 5.07 1.55 -2.02
N LEU A 160 4.33 0.44 -2.04
CA LEU A 160 4.54 -0.67 -2.97
C LEU A 160 3.57 -0.65 -4.14
N ASP A 161 2.30 -0.31 -3.90
CA ASP A 161 1.26 -0.32 -4.94
C ASP A 161 0.06 0.58 -4.58
N ILE A 162 -0.72 0.98 -5.59
CA ILE A 162 -1.98 1.72 -5.44
C ILE A 162 -3.06 1.06 -6.31
N LYS A 163 -4.25 0.86 -5.74
CA LYS A 163 -5.41 0.36 -6.48
C LYS A 163 -6.64 1.22 -6.21
N PRO A 164 -7.56 1.40 -7.17
CA PRO A 164 -8.83 2.04 -6.88
C PRO A 164 -9.62 1.21 -5.86
N TYR A 165 -10.31 1.88 -4.94
CA TYR A 165 -11.34 1.23 -4.12
C TYR A 165 -12.65 1.22 -4.93
N VAL A 166 -13.24 0.04 -5.07
CA VAL A 166 -14.51 -0.14 -5.78
C VAL A 166 -15.51 -0.79 -4.83
N PRO A 167 -16.53 -0.07 -4.34
CA PRO A 167 -17.48 -0.61 -3.35
C PRO A 167 -18.11 -1.94 -3.76
N LYS A 168 -18.41 -2.11 -5.05
CA LYS A 168 -18.98 -3.34 -5.60
C LYS A 168 -18.06 -4.57 -5.52
N PHE A 169 -16.74 -4.38 -5.40
CA PHE A 169 -15.75 -5.46 -5.38
C PHE A 169 -15.04 -5.59 -4.03
N ASP A 170 -14.99 -4.52 -3.24
CA ASP A 170 -14.18 -4.46 -2.03
C ASP A 170 -15.01 -4.47 -0.73
N SER A 171 -16.33 -4.30 -0.82
CA SER A 171 -17.23 -4.29 0.34
C SER A 171 -18.07 -5.56 0.38
N PHE A 172 -17.82 -6.39 1.39
CA PHE A 172 -18.53 -7.65 1.60
C PHE A 172 -19.19 -7.64 2.99
N PRO A 173 -20.51 -7.79 3.08
CA PRO A 173 -21.16 -8.00 4.38
C PRO A 173 -20.70 -9.33 4.96
N VAL A 174 -20.28 -9.33 6.23
CA VAL A 174 -19.81 -10.53 6.94
C VAL A 174 -20.50 -10.66 8.29
N LYS A 175 -20.76 -11.89 8.71
CA LYS A 175 -21.33 -12.21 10.04
C LYS A 175 -20.27 -12.57 11.09
N ARG A 176 -19.06 -12.96 10.66
CA ARG A 176 -17.97 -13.41 11.53
C ARG A 176 -16.68 -12.68 11.19
N TRP A 177 -16.02 -12.15 12.21
CA TRP A 177 -14.75 -11.43 12.13
C TRP A 177 -13.85 -11.69 13.34
N GLY A 178 -14.16 -12.77 14.08
CA GLY A 178 -13.26 -13.41 15.02
C GLY A 178 -13.21 -12.70 16.36
N TRP A 179 -12.03 -12.68 16.98
CA TRP A 179 -11.86 -12.09 18.31
C TRP A 179 -12.14 -10.59 18.37
N LEU A 180 -12.09 -9.90 17.23
CA LEU A 180 -12.41 -8.47 17.11
C LEU A 180 -13.86 -8.15 17.45
N GLU A 181 -14.80 -9.11 17.30
CA GLU A 181 -16.21 -8.96 17.69
C GLU A 181 -16.37 -8.49 19.14
N LYS A 182 -15.48 -8.96 20.02
CA LYS A 182 -15.55 -8.69 21.47
C LYS A 182 -14.66 -7.54 21.90
N SER A 183 -13.88 -6.97 20.99
CA SER A 183 -12.78 -6.07 21.33
C SER A 183 -12.75 -4.79 20.51
N PHE A 184 -13.62 -4.66 19.51
CA PHE A 184 -13.62 -3.53 18.57
C PHE A 184 -13.85 -2.18 19.26
N ASP A 185 -14.73 -2.12 20.26
CA ASP A 185 -15.09 -0.87 20.95
C ASP A 185 -14.04 -0.41 21.98
N LYS A 186 -12.98 -1.19 22.19
CA LYS A 186 -11.89 -0.77 23.07
C LYS A 186 -11.14 0.37 22.38
N LYS A 187 -11.11 1.54 23.02
CA LYS A 187 -10.29 2.70 22.62
C LYS A 187 -8.80 2.34 22.74
N ALA A 188 -8.27 1.60 21.78
CA ALA A 188 -6.87 1.24 21.70
C ALA A 188 -6.13 2.21 20.77
N LYS A 189 -4.92 2.58 21.18
CA LYS A 189 -3.97 3.30 20.34
C LYS A 189 -2.75 2.42 20.13
N ALA A 190 -1.99 2.70 19.07
CA ALA A 190 -0.72 2.03 18.89
C ALA A 190 0.27 2.47 19.99
N ASP A 191 1.16 1.54 20.32
CA ASP A 191 2.39 1.75 21.08
C ASP A 191 3.56 1.11 20.31
N GLU A 192 4.76 1.20 20.87
CA GLU A 192 6.00 0.80 20.23
C GLU A 192 6.26 -0.72 20.22
N ARG A 193 5.34 -1.56 20.73
CA ARG A 193 5.59 -3.01 20.93
C ARG A 193 5.96 -3.80 19.67
N PHE A 194 5.67 -3.24 18.50
CA PHE A 194 5.94 -3.84 17.19
C PHE A 194 7.06 -3.14 16.41
N GLU A 195 7.69 -2.13 16.98
CA GLU A 195 8.82 -1.48 16.34
C GLU A 195 10.12 -2.28 16.46
N ALA A 196 11.00 -2.12 15.48
CA ALA A 196 12.37 -2.58 15.59
C ALA A 196 13.08 -1.79 16.70
N LYS A 197 13.56 -2.50 17.73
CA LYS A 197 14.38 -1.85 18.76
C LYS A 197 15.66 -1.34 18.12
N ALA A 198 16.06 -0.10 18.46
CA ALA A 198 17.38 0.39 18.11
C ALA A 198 18.43 -0.63 18.59
N LYS A 199 19.39 -0.98 17.73
CA LYS A 199 20.56 -1.73 18.18
C LYS A 199 21.25 -0.83 19.19
N THR A 200 21.20 -1.18 20.47
CA THR A 200 22.13 -0.63 21.45
C THR A 200 23.52 -0.87 20.86
N LYS A 201 24.27 0.20 20.58
CA LYS A 201 25.69 0.07 20.26
C LYS A 201 26.27 -0.75 21.40
N LYS A 202 26.75 -1.97 21.11
CA LYS A 202 27.65 -2.63 22.04
C LYS A 202 28.81 -1.68 22.21
N GLU A 203 28.98 -1.13 23.40
CA GLU A 203 30.25 -0.55 23.80
C GLU A 203 31.31 -1.62 23.54
N VAL A 204 32.29 -1.25 22.71
CA VAL A 204 33.47 -2.06 22.40
C VAL A 204 34.43 -1.91 23.55
#